data_AF-A0AA47GBR0-F1
#
_entry.id   AF-A0AA47GBR0-F1
#
_cell.length_a   1.000
_cell.length_b   1.000
_cell.length_c   1.000
_cell.angle_alpha   90.00
_cell.angle_beta   90.00
_cell.angle_gamma   90.00
#
_symmetry.space_group_name_H-M   'P 1'
#
loop_
_entity.id
_entity.type
_entity.pdbx_description
1 polymer ?
#
loop_
_entity_poly.entity_id
_entity_poly.type
_entity_poly.pdbx_seq_one_letter_code
_entity_poly.pdbx_strand_id
1 'polypeptide(L)'
;MARSKEIKKHEKELALRNFRFNRFLFIRYALAFSVIANLYWLFMNLFTQVSSIILPGVMVVLGGMAAFEYLRIYWTHQNTLKFSKIYFQTQIVVNVLLFFATFNETVFSYLYPFLGVSNEAILLVYIILGVGLVVAGISLFKVLRIAKNKDKKYQYIQRYEKYTS
;
A
#
# COMPACT_ATOMS: atom_id res chain seq x y z
N MET A 1 -7.23 42.04 -19.18
CA MET A 1 -8.13 40.86 -19.16
C MET A 1 -7.44 39.53 -19.53
N ALA A 2 -6.49 39.47 -20.47
CA ALA A 2 -5.82 38.22 -20.89
C ALA A 2 -5.06 37.48 -19.76
N ARG A 3 -4.31 38.20 -18.92
CA ARG A 3 -3.56 37.65 -17.78
C ARG A 3 -4.43 36.85 -16.78
N SER A 4 -5.70 37.24 -16.61
CA SER A 4 -6.68 36.55 -15.76
C SER A 4 -7.14 35.22 -16.37
N LYS A 5 -7.26 35.12 -17.71
CA LYS A 5 -7.63 33.86 -18.38
C LYS A 5 -6.49 32.83 -18.33
N GLU A 6 -5.24 33.25 -18.48
CA GLU A 6 -4.09 32.33 -18.39
C GLU A 6 -3.89 31.80 -16.98
N ILE A 7 -4.01 32.64 -15.95
CA ILE A 7 -3.97 32.22 -14.54
C ILE A 7 -5.05 31.18 -14.25
N LYS A 8 -6.31 31.44 -14.67
CA LYS A 8 -7.41 30.47 -14.50
C LYS A 8 -7.17 29.15 -15.24
N LYS A 9 -6.54 29.19 -16.41
CA LYS A 9 -6.20 27.99 -17.18
C LYS A 9 -5.11 27.16 -16.47
N HIS A 10 -4.11 27.83 -15.93
CA HIS A 10 -3.02 27.18 -15.19
C HIS A 10 -3.48 26.60 -13.85
N GLU A 11 -4.31 27.33 -13.10
CA GLU A 11 -4.97 26.84 -11.88
C GLU A 11 -5.83 25.60 -12.17
N LYS A 12 -6.54 25.58 -13.31
CA LYS A 12 -7.35 24.44 -13.74
C LYS A 12 -6.50 23.21 -14.06
N GLU A 13 -5.39 23.38 -14.78
CA GLU A 13 -4.44 22.29 -15.07
C GLU A 13 -3.81 21.74 -13.79
N LEU A 14 -3.43 22.61 -12.85
CA LEU A 14 -2.92 22.24 -11.52
C LEU A 14 -3.96 21.48 -10.69
N ALA A 15 -5.21 21.95 -10.68
CA ALA A 15 -6.31 21.28 -9.99
C ALA A 15 -6.58 19.88 -10.57
N LEU A 16 -6.61 19.74 -11.90
CA LEU A 16 -6.79 18.44 -12.56
C LEU A 16 -5.62 17.48 -12.26
N ARG A 17 -4.39 17.97 -12.26
CA ARG A 17 -3.21 17.19 -11.86
C ARG A 17 -3.31 16.72 -10.42
N ASN A 18 -3.72 17.60 -9.51
CA ASN A 18 -3.94 17.26 -8.10
C ASN A 18 -5.06 16.22 -7.92
N PHE A 19 -6.19 16.36 -8.64
CA PHE A 19 -7.26 15.37 -8.59
C PHE A 19 -6.80 13.98 -9.08
N ARG A 20 -6.04 13.93 -10.18
CA ARG A 20 -5.44 12.68 -10.69
C ARG A 20 -4.52 12.04 -9.66
N PHE A 21 -3.65 12.82 -9.01
CA PHE A 21 -2.73 12.31 -7.97
C PHE A 21 -3.46 11.86 -6.70
N ASN A 22 -4.55 12.54 -6.36
CA ASN A 22 -5.39 12.20 -5.20
C ASN A 22 -6.12 10.85 -5.38
N ARG A 23 -6.21 10.30 -6.61
CA ARG A 23 -6.74 8.94 -6.85
C ARG A 23 -5.88 7.88 -6.16
N PHE A 24 -4.58 8.10 -6.07
CA PHE A 24 -3.61 7.15 -5.50
C PHE A 24 -3.27 7.39 -4.04
N LEU A 25 -3.84 8.44 -3.42
CA LEU A 25 -3.47 8.88 -2.07
C LEU A 25 -3.66 7.76 -1.04
N PHE A 26 -4.84 7.12 -1.02
CA PHE A 26 -5.10 5.99 -0.13
C PHE A 26 -4.11 4.85 -0.32
N ILE A 27 -3.78 4.50 -1.57
CA ILE A 27 -2.92 3.35 -1.86
C ILE A 27 -1.49 3.63 -1.41
N ARG A 28 -1.02 4.88 -1.52
CA ARG A 28 0.29 5.30 -1.02
C ARG A 28 0.38 5.22 0.50
N TYR A 29 -0.63 5.70 1.22
CA TYR A 29 -0.64 5.58 2.68
C TYR A 29 -0.79 4.14 3.15
N ALA A 30 -1.60 3.32 2.46
CA ALA A 30 -1.71 1.89 2.75
C ALA A 30 -0.38 1.15 2.51
N LEU A 31 0.35 1.49 1.43
CA LEU A 31 1.68 0.97 1.17
C LEU A 31 2.65 1.37 2.28
N ALA A 32 2.71 2.66 2.62
CA ALA A 32 3.59 3.15 3.68
C ALA A 32 3.31 2.48 5.02
N PHE A 33 2.03 2.37 5.41
CA PHE A 33 1.61 1.65 6.61
C PHE A 33 2.09 0.20 6.61
N SER A 34 1.90 -0.52 5.50
CA SER A 34 2.30 -1.92 5.37
C SER A 34 3.83 -2.07 5.43
N VAL A 35 4.58 -1.19 4.75
CA VAL A 35 6.05 -1.21 4.78
C VAL A 35 6.58 -0.91 6.16
N ILE A 36 6.01 0.07 6.87
CA ILE A 36 6.41 0.40 8.25
C ILE A 36 6.14 -0.78 9.19
N ALA A 37 5.00 -1.46 9.06
CA ALA A 37 4.70 -2.65 9.87
C ALA A 37 5.71 -3.79 9.60
N ASN A 38 6.03 -4.06 8.33
CA ASN A 38 7.05 -5.06 7.98
C ASN A 38 8.46 -4.62 8.43
N LEU A 39 8.78 -3.33 8.39
CA LEU A 39 10.05 -2.79 8.85
C LEU A 39 10.18 -2.90 10.38
N TYR A 40 9.11 -2.65 11.12
CA TYR A 40 9.07 -2.89 12.57
C TYR A 40 9.34 -4.37 12.88
N TRP A 41 8.67 -5.27 12.17
CA TRP A 41 8.90 -6.71 12.34
C TRP A 41 10.33 -7.12 11.98
N LEU A 42 10.91 -6.55 10.92
CA LEU A 42 12.32 -6.73 10.55
C LEU A 42 13.25 -6.33 11.70
N PHE A 43 13.07 -5.12 12.25
CA PHE A 43 13.92 -4.61 13.31
C PHE A 43 13.82 -5.45 14.57
N MET A 44 12.61 -5.86 14.97
CA MET A 44 12.43 -6.70 16.16
C MET A 44 13.15 -8.06 16.01
N ASN A 45 13.07 -8.68 14.83
CA ASN A 45 13.80 -9.91 14.56
C ASN A 45 15.32 -9.71 14.51
N LEU A 46 15.81 -8.55 14.05
CA LEU A 46 17.25 -8.28 14.00
C LEU A 46 17.91 -8.36 15.39
N PHE A 47 17.20 -7.94 16.44
CA PHE A 47 17.69 -7.94 17.82
C PHE A 47 17.46 -9.24 18.58
N THR A 48 16.64 -10.15 18.06
CA THR A 48 16.21 -11.36 18.77
C THR A 48 16.57 -12.64 18.02
N GLN A 49 16.31 -12.70 16.71
CA GLN A 49 16.62 -13.85 15.87
C GLN A 49 16.82 -13.47 14.40
N VAL A 50 18.08 -13.49 13.96
CA VAL A 50 18.48 -13.04 12.62
C VAL A 50 17.92 -13.95 11.51
N SER A 51 17.60 -15.22 11.77
CA SER A 51 17.15 -16.16 10.72
C SER A 51 15.72 -15.89 10.20
N SER A 52 14.86 -15.23 10.99
CA SER A 52 13.48 -14.90 10.60
C SER A 52 13.34 -13.55 9.88
N ILE A 53 14.44 -12.80 9.69
CA ILE A 53 14.43 -11.47 9.05
C ILE A 53 14.13 -11.53 7.54
N ILE A 54 14.34 -12.68 6.90
CA ILE A 54 14.28 -12.81 5.44
C ILE A 54 12.88 -12.41 4.94
N LEU A 55 11.83 -12.88 5.61
CA LEU A 55 10.45 -12.62 5.17
C LEU A 55 10.06 -11.13 5.27
N PRO A 56 10.19 -10.44 6.43
CA PRO A 56 9.93 -9.01 6.49
C PRO A 56 10.89 -8.21 5.59
N GLY A 57 12.13 -8.65 5.41
CA GLY A 57 13.11 -7.99 4.56
C GLY A 57 12.69 -7.95 3.09
N VAL A 58 12.26 -9.09 2.54
CA VAL A 58 11.72 -9.17 1.17
C VAL A 58 10.50 -8.26 1.02
N MET A 59 9.61 -8.22 2.01
CA MET A 59 8.44 -7.35 2.00
C MET A 59 8.83 -5.86 1.98
N VAL A 60 9.81 -5.44 2.77
CA VAL A 60 10.30 -4.05 2.76
C VAL A 60 10.90 -3.68 1.39
N VAL A 61 11.70 -4.57 0.79
CA VAL A 61 12.30 -4.34 -0.54
C VAL A 61 11.23 -4.21 -1.63
N LEU A 62 10.25 -5.11 -1.66
CA LEU A 62 9.13 -5.04 -2.60
C LEU A 62 8.30 -3.76 -2.40
N GLY A 63 8.11 -3.35 -1.14
CA GLY A 63 7.44 -2.10 -0.80
C GLY A 63 8.20 -0.87 -1.28
N GLY A 64 9.54 -0.88 -1.18
CA GLY A 64 10.41 0.16 -1.75
C GLY A 64 10.27 0.25 -3.27
N MET A 65 10.25 -0.87 -3.98
CA MET A 65 10.00 -0.89 -5.44
C MET A 65 8.63 -0.29 -5.80
N ALA A 66 7.58 -0.64 -5.05
CA ALA A 66 6.26 -0.05 -5.22
C ALA A 66 6.24 1.46 -4.91
N ALA A 67 7.03 1.92 -3.95
CA ALA A 67 7.18 3.35 -3.65
C ALA A 67 7.82 4.13 -4.82
N PHE A 68 8.86 3.56 -5.45
CA PHE A 68 9.46 4.14 -6.66
C PHE A 68 8.45 4.28 -7.82
N GLU A 69 7.50 3.34 -7.95
CA GLU A 69 6.44 3.43 -8.96
C GLU A 69 5.57 4.69 -8.78
N TYR A 70 5.27 5.08 -7.54
CA TYR A 70 4.52 6.32 -7.26
C TYR A 70 5.30 7.58 -7.58
N LEU A 71 6.61 7.60 -7.32
CA LEU A 71 7.48 8.70 -7.73
C LEU A 71 7.47 8.84 -9.26
N ARG A 72 7.52 7.73 -10.00
CA ARG A 72 7.48 7.73 -11.47
C ARG A 72 6.15 8.19 -12.04
N ILE A 73 5.02 7.81 -11.43
CA ILE A 73 3.67 8.20 -11.89
C ILE A 73 3.44 9.70 -11.77
N TYR A 74 4.04 10.37 -10.78
CA TYR A 74 3.97 11.83 -10.66
C TYR A 74 4.48 12.55 -11.93
N TRP A 75 5.48 11.96 -12.60
CA TRP A 75 6.09 12.53 -13.81
C TRP A 75 5.48 12.01 -15.12
N THR A 76 5.09 10.74 -15.18
CA THR A 76 4.79 10.04 -16.46
C THR A 76 3.30 9.86 -16.79
N HIS A 77 2.37 10.30 -15.92
CA HIS A 77 0.92 10.21 -16.13
C HIS A 77 0.38 8.80 -16.45
N GLN A 78 1.17 7.75 -16.20
CA GLN A 78 0.75 6.37 -16.40
C GLN A 78 -0.26 5.96 -15.33
N ASN A 79 -1.29 5.26 -15.76
CA ASN A 79 -2.47 4.97 -14.94
C ASN A 79 -2.47 3.54 -14.36
N THR A 80 -1.38 2.80 -14.58
CA THR A 80 -1.22 1.40 -14.17
C THR A 80 -0.13 1.26 -13.13
N LEU A 81 -0.44 0.57 -12.04
CA LEU A 81 0.50 0.25 -10.96
C LEU A 81 0.77 -1.25 -10.96
N LYS A 82 1.87 -1.67 -11.59
CA LYS A 82 2.27 -3.08 -11.67
C LYS A 82 2.93 -3.51 -10.36
N PHE A 83 3.88 -2.73 -9.86
CA PHE A 83 4.63 -3.08 -8.64
C PHE A 83 3.75 -3.00 -7.39
N SER A 84 2.91 -1.98 -7.25
CA SER A 84 1.99 -1.93 -6.11
C SER A 84 0.97 -3.07 -6.14
N LYS A 85 0.53 -3.50 -7.33
CA LYS A 85 -0.35 -4.67 -7.45
C LYS A 85 0.36 -5.93 -6.94
N ILE A 86 1.58 -6.18 -7.40
CA ILE A 86 2.40 -7.33 -6.96
C ILE A 86 2.60 -7.28 -5.45
N TYR A 87 2.97 -6.12 -4.90
CA TYR A 87 3.16 -5.95 -3.45
C TYR A 87 1.91 -6.34 -2.66
N PHE A 88 0.73 -5.79 -2.97
CA PHE A 88 -0.48 -6.11 -2.20
C PHE A 88 -0.94 -7.56 -2.41
N GLN A 89 -0.70 -8.16 -3.58
CA GLN A 89 -0.95 -9.59 -3.78
C GLN A 89 -0.03 -10.44 -2.88
N THR A 90 1.27 -10.15 -2.88
CA THR A 90 2.24 -10.84 -2.02
C THR A 90 1.94 -10.61 -0.54
N GLN A 91 1.55 -9.40 -0.12
CA GLN A 91 1.15 -9.10 1.26
C GLN A 91 -0.04 -9.95 1.70
N ILE A 92 -1.05 -10.15 0.83
CA ILE A 92 -2.18 -11.03 1.15
C ILE A 92 -1.68 -12.47 1.34
N VAL A 93 -0.89 -12.98 0.39
CA VAL A 93 -0.36 -14.35 0.46
C VAL A 93 0.47 -14.55 1.73
N VAL A 94 1.40 -13.64 2.02
CA VAL A 94 2.24 -13.69 3.22
C VAL A 94 1.40 -13.62 4.49
N ASN A 95 0.44 -12.71 4.59
CA ASN A 95 -0.41 -12.62 5.78
C ASN A 95 -1.25 -13.89 5.98
N VAL A 96 -1.78 -14.50 4.91
CA VAL A 96 -2.51 -15.78 5.00
C VAL A 96 -1.58 -16.90 5.46
N LEU A 97 -0.38 -17.01 4.88
CA LEU A 97 0.60 -18.02 5.28
C LEU A 97 1.00 -17.85 6.74
N LEU A 98 1.26 -16.62 7.20
CA LEU A 98 1.58 -16.32 8.59
C LEU A 98 0.41 -16.62 9.53
N PHE A 99 -0.82 -16.37 9.10
CA PHE A 99 -2.01 -16.71 9.86
C PHE A 99 -2.06 -18.22 10.15
N PHE A 100 -1.82 -19.06 9.15
CA PHE A 100 -1.76 -20.51 9.35
C PHE A 100 -0.50 -20.97 10.10
N ALA A 101 0.64 -20.34 9.86
CA ALA A 101 1.89 -20.67 10.56
C ALA A 101 1.81 -20.42 12.07
N THR A 102 1.03 -19.42 12.48
CA THR A 102 0.83 -19.02 13.89
C THR A 102 0.03 -20.05 14.71
N PHE A 103 -0.60 -21.05 14.08
CA PHE A 103 -1.23 -22.16 14.81
C PHE A 103 -0.23 -23.06 15.54
N ASN A 104 1.03 -23.08 15.10
CA ASN A 104 2.07 -23.88 15.73
C ASN A 104 2.93 -22.99 16.63
N GLU A 105 2.92 -23.25 17.94
CA GLU A 105 3.66 -22.47 18.94
C GLU A 105 5.17 -22.42 18.67
N THR A 106 5.77 -23.52 18.18
CA THR A 106 7.19 -23.54 17.82
C THR A 106 7.50 -22.58 16.66
N VAL A 107 6.60 -22.55 15.66
CA VAL A 107 6.74 -21.65 14.51
C VAL A 107 6.46 -20.21 14.93
N PHE A 108 5.53 -19.98 15.86
CA PHE A 108 5.27 -18.67 16.44
C PHE A 108 6.51 -18.13 17.16
N SER A 109 7.14 -18.90 18.04
CA SER A 109 8.38 -18.48 18.72
C SER A 109 9.51 -18.19 17.75
N TYR A 110 9.57 -18.90 16.61
CA TYR A 110 10.57 -18.66 15.58
C TYR A 110 10.31 -17.38 14.76
N LEU A 111 9.05 -17.09 14.43
CA LEU A 111 8.66 -15.93 13.61
C LEU A 111 8.54 -14.64 14.43
N TYR A 112 8.16 -14.78 15.70
CA TYR A 112 7.92 -13.70 16.65
C TYR A 112 8.66 -13.92 17.99
N PRO A 113 9.99 -14.15 17.97
CA PRO A 113 10.79 -14.44 19.18
C PRO A 113 10.80 -13.29 20.20
N PHE A 114 10.43 -12.08 19.77
CA PHE A 114 10.26 -10.91 20.63
C PHE A 114 8.93 -10.91 21.41
N LEU A 115 7.99 -11.78 21.05
CA LEU A 115 6.74 -11.99 21.77
C LEU A 115 6.86 -13.29 22.59
N GLY A 116 6.59 -13.21 23.90
CA GLY A 116 6.40 -14.41 24.70
C GLY A 116 5.20 -15.22 24.18
N VAL A 117 5.29 -16.55 24.20
CA VAL A 117 4.18 -17.41 23.80
C VAL A 117 3.07 -17.28 24.86
N SER A 118 2.02 -16.56 24.51
CA SER A 118 0.82 -16.40 25.33
C SER A 118 -0.41 -16.20 24.43
N ASN A 119 -1.60 -16.49 24.97
CA ASN A 119 -2.84 -16.33 24.23
C ASN A 119 -3.07 -14.87 23.80
N GLU A 120 -2.66 -13.91 24.62
CA GLU A 120 -2.76 -12.48 24.33
C GLU A 120 -1.83 -12.08 23.18
N ALA A 121 -0.58 -12.58 23.17
CA ALA A 121 0.38 -12.31 22.12
C ALA A 121 -0.07 -12.90 20.77
N ILE A 122 -0.57 -14.14 20.79
CA ILE A 122 -1.11 -14.81 19.61
C ILE A 122 -2.33 -14.05 19.06
N LEU A 123 -3.26 -13.64 19.94
CA LEU A 123 -4.43 -12.84 19.56
C LEU A 123 -4.02 -11.50 18.94
N LEU A 124 -3.04 -10.81 19.51
CA LEU A 124 -2.50 -9.56 18.98
C LEU A 124 -1.94 -9.77 17.56
N VAL A 125 -1.17 -10.83 17.33
CA VAL A 125 -0.65 -11.16 15.99
C VAL A 125 -1.78 -11.42 15.01
N TYR A 126 -2.83 -12.16 15.40
CA TYR A 126 -3.99 -12.36 14.53
C TYR A 126 -4.72 -11.07 14.17
N ILE A 127 -4.87 -10.14 15.12
CA ILE A 127 -5.46 -8.82 14.85
C ILE A 127 -4.61 -8.06 13.83
N ILE A 128 -3.28 -8.02 14.01
CA ILE A 128 -2.36 -7.33 13.10
C ILE A 128 -2.43 -7.95 11.70
N LEU A 129 -2.39 -9.28 11.58
CA LEU A 129 -2.52 -9.99 10.30
C LEU A 129 -3.87 -9.72 9.64
N GLY A 130 -4.96 -9.70 10.42
CA GLY A 130 -6.30 -9.36 9.97
C GLY A 130 -6.40 -7.93 9.42
N VAL A 131 -5.87 -6.94 10.14
CA VAL A 131 -5.79 -5.55 9.65
C VAL A 131 -4.95 -5.48 8.38
N GLY A 132 -3.82 -6.18 8.33
CA GLY A 132 -2.97 -6.27 7.14
C GLY A 132 -3.71 -6.83 5.92
N LEU A 133 -4.51 -7.88 6.09
CA LEU A 133 -5.34 -8.46 5.02
C LEU A 133 -6.40 -7.48 4.52
N VAL A 134 -7.11 -6.79 5.42
CA VAL A 134 -8.12 -5.79 5.07
C VAL A 134 -7.49 -4.64 4.29
N VAL A 135 -6.39 -4.08 4.79
CA VAL A 135 -5.66 -2.98 4.13
C VAL A 135 -5.17 -3.40 2.74
N ALA A 136 -4.56 -4.58 2.62
CA ALA A 136 -4.06 -5.09 1.35
C ALA A 136 -5.20 -5.38 0.36
N GLY A 137 -6.30 -5.97 0.82
CA GLY A 137 -7.48 -6.27 0.01
C GLY A 137 -8.16 -5.02 -0.55
N ILE A 138 -8.41 -4.01 0.30
CA ILE A 138 -8.98 -2.72 -0.13
C ILE A 138 -8.05 -2.02 -1.11
N SER A 139 -6.74 -2.06 -0.86
CA SER A 139 -5.73 -1.44 -1.72
C SER A 139 -5.68 -2.10 -3.09
N LEU A 140 -5.65 -3.43 -3.15
CA LEU A 140 -5.69 -4.20 -4.40
C LEU A 140 -6.97 -3.91 -5.19
N PHE A 141 -8.12 -3.88 -4.52
CA PHE A 141 -9.39 -3.56 -5.15
C PHE A 141 -9.39 -2.15 -5.76
N LYS A 142 -8.80 -1.16 -5.07
CA LYS A 142 -8.64 0.20 -5.60
C LYS A 142 -7.65 0.25 -6.77
N VAL A 143 -6.51 -0.43 -6.69
CA VAL A 143 -5.54 -0.53 -7.80
C VAL A 143 -6.20 -1.07 -9.06
N LEU A 144 -6.96 -2.17 -8.95
CA LEU A 144 -7.65 -2.78 -10.08
C LEU A 144 -8.75 -1.88 -10.67
N ARG A 145 -9.49 -1.15 -9.83
CA ARG A 145 -10.51 -0.19 -10.30
C ARG A 145 -9.89 1.01 -11.01
N ILE A 146 -8.78 1.54 -10.52
CA ILE A 146 -8.08 2.66 -11.16
C ILE A 146 -7.50 2.24 -12.51
N ALA A 147 -6.91 1.04 -12.58
CA ALA A 147 -6.39 0.49 -13.84
C ALA A 147 -7.49 0.35 -14.92
N LYS A 148 -8.74 0.05 -14.51
CA LYS A 148 -9.91 -0.03 -15.40
C LYS A 148 -10.65 1.30 -15.57
N ASN A 149 -10.16 2.41 -15.00
CA ASN A 149 -10.85 3.71 -14.98
C ASN A 149 -12.30 3.65 -14.45
N LYS A 150 -12.59 2.69 -13.56
CA LYS A 150 -13.93 2.50 -12.96
C LYS A 150 -14.05 3.13 -11.56
N ASP A 151 -13.09 3.94 -11.13
CA ASP A 151 -13.16 4.63 -9.85
C ASP A 151 -14.05 5.88 -9.92
N LYS A 152 -14.74 6.19 -8.81
CA LYS A 152 -15.60 7.37 -8.69
C LYS A 152 -14.86 8.67 -9.01
N LYS A 153 -13.58 8.78 -8.65
CA LYS A 153 -12.76 9.98 -8.89
C LYS A 153 -12.50 10.20 -10.38
N TYR A 154 -12.35 9.15 -11.18
CA TYR A 154 -12.27 9.26 -12.64
C TYR A 154 -13.55 9.85 -13.26
N GLN A 155 -14.72 9.39 -12.81
CA GLN A 155 -16.01 9.93 -13.28
C GLN A 155 -16.18 11.41 -12.93
N TYR A 156 -15.72 11.84 -11.74
CA TYR A 156 -15.68 13.25 -11.36
C TYR A 156 -14.77 14.08 -12.28
N ILE A 157 -13.59 13.57 -12.63
CA ILE A 157 -12.65 14.26 -13.53
C ILE A 157 -13.25 14.42 -14.92
N GLN A 158 -13.85 13.37 -15.50
CA GLN A 158 -14.52 13.49 -16.80
C GLN A 158 -15.67 14.49 -16.78
N ARG A 159 -16.46 14.49 -15.70
CA ARG A 159 -17.57 15.44 -15.54
C ARG A 159 -17.05 16.88 -15.42
N TYR A 160 -15.93 17.10 -14.71
CA TYR A 160 -15.28 18.40 -14.60
C TYR A 160 -14.67 18.87 -15.93
N GLU A 161 -14.05 17.97 -16.70
CA GLU A 161 -13.59 18.26 -18.06
C GLU A 161 -14.75 18.66 -18.98
N LYS A 162 -15.89 17.97 -18.90
CA LYS A 162 -17.08 18.25 -19.72
C LYS A 162 -17.78 19.58 -19.39
N TYR A 163 -17.79 20.00 -18.12
CA TYR A 163 -18.36 21.30 -17.73
C TYR A 163 -17.46 22.50 -18.01
N THR A 164 -16.18 22.24 -18.29
CA THR A 164 -15.19 23.31 -18.46
C THR A 164 -14.54 23.29 -19.85
N SER A 165 -15.07 22.50 -20.78
CA SER A 165 -14.77 22.54 -22.22
C SER A 165 -15.85 23.33 -22.94
#